data_AF-A0A937ZVV5-F1
#
_entry.id   AF-A0A937ZVV5-F1
#
_cell.length_a   1.000
_cell.length_b   1.000
_cell.length_c   1.000
_cell.angle_alpha   90.00
_cell.angle_beta   90.00
_cell.angle_gamma   90.00
#
_symmetry.space_group_name_H-M   'P 1'
#
loop_
_entity.id
_entity.type
_entity.pdbx_description
1 polymer ?
#
loop_
_entity_poly.entity_id
_entity_poly.type
_entity_poly.pdbx_seq_one_letter_code
_entity_poly.pdbx_strand_id
1 'polypeptide(L)' 'MRRSAPLLAATLLLSALHPAAAETPAVVASIPPVHSLVAAVMEGVGKPALLIPGAVSEHTYTLKPSDA' A
#
# COMPACT_ATOMS: atom_id res chain seq x y z
N MET A 1 26.16 16.05 37.88
CA MET A 1 25.03 15.24 37.35
C MET A 1 24.01 16.02 36.50
N ARG A 2 24.04 17.36 36.40
CA ARG A 2 23.02 18.15 35.66
C ARG A 2 23.22 18.27 34.13
N ARG A 3 24.40 17.93 33.59
CA ARG A 3 24.72 18.07 32.15
C ARG A 3 24.32 16.87 31.28
N SER A 4 23.98 15.73 31.89
CA SER A 4 23.57 14.51 31.16
C SER A 4 22.08 14.49 30.79
N ALA A 5 21.24 15.25 31.50
CA ALA A 5 19.82 15.38 31.21
C ALA A 5 19.49 15.84 29.77
N PRO A 6 20.15 16.88 29.18
CA PRO A 6 19.86 17.28 27.80
C PRO A 6 20.31 16.25 26.77
N LEU A 7 21.40 15.50 27.04
CA LEU A 7 21.87 14.44 26.16
C LEU A 7 20.88 13.27 26.13
N LEU A 8 20.34 12.88 27.28
CA LEU A 8 19.35 11.81 27.39
C LEU A 8 18.03 12.20 26.68
N ALA A 9 17.59 13.44 26.84
CA ALA A 9 16.41 13.97 26.16
C ALA A 9 16.59 14.02 24.64
N ALA A 10 17.78 14.40 24.16
CA ALA A 10 18.09 14.43 22.74
C ALA A 10 18.11 13.03 22.12
N THR A 11 18.66 12.02 22.80
CA THR A 11 18.62 10.63 22.33
C THR A 11 17.20 10.06 22.29
N LEU A 12 16.36 10.40 23.27
CA LEU A 12 14.97 9.96 23.30
C LEU A 12 14.16 10.59 22.15
N LEU A 13 14.34 11.90 21.92
CA LEU A 13 13.72 12.58 20.78
C LEU A 13 14.16 11.95 19.46
N LEU A 14 15.45 11.71 19.25
CA LEU A 14 15.95 11.07 18.02
C LEU A 14 15.37 9.67 17.79
N SER A 15 15.16 8.89 18.84
CA SER A 15 14.59 7.54 18.71
C SER A 15 13.14 7.54 18.21
N ALA A 16 12.40 8.64 18.45
CA ALA A 16 11.01 8.81 18.03
C ALA A 16 10.84 9.22 16.56
N LEU A 17 11.93 9.50 15.82
CA LEU A 17 11.87 9.87 14.39
C LEU A 17 11.75 8.67 13.42
N HIS A 18 11.50 7.46 13.91
CA HIS A 18 11.33 6.33 13.01
C HIS A 18 10.05 6.48 12.17
N PRO A 19 10.13 6.36 10.84
CA PRO A 19 8.94 6.32 10.01
C PRO A 19 8.08 5.14 10.47
N ALA A 20 6.79 5.39 10.68
CA ALA A 20 5.86 4.33 11.03
C ALA A 20 5.81 3.31 9.88
N ALA A 21 6.22 2.08 10.15
CA ALA A 21 6.08 1.00 9.19
C ALA A 21 4.60 0.66 9.06
N ALA A 22 4.03 0.91 7.88
CA ALA A 22 2.68 0.48 7.53
C ALA A 22 2.79 -0.68 6.54
N GLU A 23 1.89 -1.65 6.68
CA GLU A 23 1.78 -2.75 5.72
C GLU A 23 1.22 -2.22 4.39
N THR A 24 1.67 -2.80 3.28
CA THR A 24 1.18 -2.44 1.95
C THR A 24 -0.30 -2.81 1.82
N PRO A 25 -1.18 -1.88 1.40
CA PRO A 25 -2.60 -2.18 1.29
C PRO A 25 -2.86 -3.22 0.18
N ALA A 26 -3.73 -4.18 0.49
CA ALA A 26 -4.25 -5.12 -0.50
C ALA A 26 -5.33 -4.43 -1.35
N VAL A 27 -5.04 -4.17 -2.62
CA VAL A 27 -5.93 -3.47 -3.54
C VAL A 27 -6.24 -4.36 -4.74
N VAL A 28 -7.51 -4.39 -5.12
CA VAL A 28 -7.99 -5.09 -6.32
C VAL A 28 -8.68 -4.09 -7.24
N ALA A 29 -8.32 -4.09 -8.52
CA ALA A 29 -8.98 -3.31 -9.57
C ALA A 29 -9.84 -4.22 -10.44
N SER A 30 -11.00 -3.73 -10.87
CA SER A 30 -11.98 -4.54 -11.61
C SER A 30 -11.54 -4.83 -13.05
N ILE A 31 -11.04 -3.82 -13.76
CA ILE A 31 -10.75 -3.86 -15.20
C ILE A 31 -9.38 -3.25 -15.54
N PRO A 32 -8.77 -3.60 -16.69
CA PRO A 32 -7.41 -3.13 -17.04
C PRO A 32 -7.22 -1.61 -17.03
N PRO A 33 -8.14 -0.77 -17.54
CA PRO A 33 -7.98 0.69 -17.48
C PRO A 33 -7.86 1.22 -16.05
N VAL A 34 -8.67 0.69 -15.12
CA VAL A 34 -8.64 1.10 -13.71
C VAL A 34 -7.39 0.56 -13.00
N HIS A 35 -6.97 -0.67 -13.32
CA HIS A 35 -5.71 -1.22 -12.81
C HIS A 35 -4.53 -0.31 -13.14
N SER A 36 -4.41 0.17 -14.38
CA SER A 36 -3.32 1.07 -14.79
C SER A 36 -3.31 2.39 -14.01
N LEU A 37 -4.49 2.98 -13.76
CA LEU A 37 -4.61 4.21 -12.97
C LEU A 37 -4.19 3.97 -11.52
N VAL A 38 -4.66 2.88 -10.91
CA VAL A 38 -4.33 2.54 -9.52
C VAL A 38 -2.86 2.16 -9.38
N ALA A 39 -2.28 1.45 -10.34
CA ALA A 39 -0.86 1.12 -10.35
C ALA A 39 0.02 2.38 -10.38
N ALA A 40 -0.36 3.40 -11.14
CA ALA A 40 0.34 4.68 -11.13
C ALA A 40 0.24 5.40 -9.77
N VAL A 41 -0.92 5.35 -9.11
CA VAL A 41 -1.12 5.92 -7.77
C VAL A 41 -0.33 5.16 -6.70
N MET A 42 -0.15 3.84 -6.86
CA MET A 42 0.56 2.96 -5.93
C MET A 42 2.07 2.85 -6.22
N GLU A 43 2.63 3.68 -7.09
CA GLU A 43 4.06 3.67 -7.41
C GLU A 43 4.91 3.80 -6.12
N GLY A 44 5.87 2.87 -5.95
CA GLY A 44 6.71 2.81 -4.74
C GLY A 44 6.05 2.19 -3.49
N VAL A 45 4.75 1.88 -3.54
CA VAL A 45 4.00 1.25 -2.44
C VAL A 45 3.67 -0.21 -2.75
N GLY A 46 3.18 -0.51 -3.95
CA GLY A 46 2.76 -1.86 -4.32
C GLY A 46 2.14 -1.95 -5.71
N LYS A 47 1.42 -3.04 -5.99
CA LYS A 47 0.68 -3.22 -7.26
C LYS A 47 -0.72 -3.76 -6.98
N PRO A 48 -1.77 -3.20 -7.60
CA PRO A 48 -3.12 -3.75 -7.47
C PRO A 48 -3.22 -5.11 -8.16
N ALA A 49 -4.02 -6.02 -7.62
CA ALA A 49 -4.46 -7.19 -8.37
C ALA A 49 -5.51 -6.80 -9.41
N LEU A 50 -5.67 -7.59 -10.47
CA LEU A 50 -6.70 -7.39 -11.48
C LEU A 50 -7.75 -8.52 -11.34
N LEU A 51 -9.00 -8.13 -11.11
CA LEU A 51 -10.12 -9.07 -10.90
C LEU A 51 -10.52 -9.76 -12.19
N ILE A 52 -10.78 -9.00 -13.25
CA ILE A 52 -11.22 -9.52 -14.55
C ILE A 52 -10.03 -9.49 -15.53
N PRO A 53 -9.58 -10.65 -16.07
CA PRO A 53 -8.49 -10.70 -17.02
C PRO A 53 -8.81 -9.89 -18.29
N GLY A 54 -7.82 -9.16 -18.83
CA GLY A 54 -8.02 -8.24 -19.95
C GLY A 54 -8.45 -8.85 -21.29
N ALA A 55 -8.55 -10.17 -21.40
CA ALA A 55 -9.02 -10.87 -22.60
C ALA A 55 -10.52 -11.21 -22.58
N VAL A 56 -11.26 -10.81 -21.53
CA VAL A 56 -12.68 -11.11 -21.35
C VAL A 56 -13.47 -9.82 -21.14
N SER A 57 -14.67 -9.72 -21.71
CA SER A 57 -15.54 -8.58 -21.47
C SER A 57 -16.05 -8.57 -20.03
N GLU A 58 -15.93 -7.41 -19.39
CA GLU A 58 -16.44 -7.12 -18.05
C GLU A 58 -17.96 -7.19 -17.95
N HIS A 59 -18.67 -6.99 -19.06
CA HIS A 59 -20.14 -7.04 -19.09
C HIS A 59 -20.69 -8.47 -19.07
N THR A 60 -19.90 -9.45 -19.49
CA THR A 60 -20.32 -10.86 -19.58
C THR A 60 -19.53 -11.78 -18.66
N TYR A 61 -18.52 -11.26 -17.95
CA TYR A 61 -17.73 -12.04 -17.01
C TYR A 61 -18.60 -12.51 -15.83
N THR A 62 -18.63 -13.83 -15.61
CA THR A 62 -19.31 -14.43 -14.46
C THR A 62 -18.28 -14.71 -13.38
N LEU A 63 -18.41 -14.00 -12.24
CA LEU A 63 -17.52 -14.19 -11.10
C LEU A 63 -17.65 -15.61 -10.53
N LYS A 64 -16.50 -16.21 -10.27
CA LYS A 64 -16.41 -17.45 -9.48
C LYS A 64 -16.30 -17.08 -8.00
N PRO A 65 -16.72 -17.95 -7.06
CA PRO A 65 -16.51 -17.71 -5.63
C PRO A 65 -15.03 -17.46 -5.26
N SER A 66 -14.08 -17.99 -6.03
CA SER A 66 -12.64 -17.76 -5.85
C SER A 66 -12.16 -16.36 -6.22
N ASP A 67 -12.99 -15.57 -6.92
CA ASP A 67 -12.66 -14.22 -7.34
C ASP A 67 -12.96 -13.19 -6.23
N ALA A 68 -13.58 -13.62 -5.11
CA ALA A 68 -13.93 -12.80 -3.95
C ALA A 68 -12.88 -12.89 -2.82
#